data_AF-A0A8S9QK55-F1
#
_entry.id   AF-A0A8S9QK55-F1
#
_cell.length_a   1.000
_cell.length_b   1.000
_cell.length_c   1.000
_cell.angle_alpha   90.00
_cell.angle_beta   90.00
_cell.angle_gamma   90.00
#
_symmetry.space_group_name_H-M   'P 1'
#
loop_
_entity.id
_entity.type
_entity.pdbx_description
1 polymer ?
#
loop_
_entity_poly.entity_id
_entity_poly.type
_entity_poly.pdbx_seq_one_letter_code
_entity_poly.pdbx_strand_id
1 'polypeptide(L)'
;DVEIREKKNQCYADIESGLWGWQCKGSAIAKENCALRCLSPVCYELIYESDPLEEGEKDLIRSQEYKYCMYKSSLGESLDGVRGSFL
;
A
#
# COMPACT_ATOMS: atom_id res chain seq x y z
N ASP A 1 5.40 -12.62 -3.85
CA ASP A 1 5.54 -12.16 -5.23
C ASP A 1 6.78 -11.30 -5.36
N VAL A 2 7.74 -11.71 -6.19
CA VAL A 2 9.04 -11.01 -6.33
C VAL A 2 8.82 -9.63 -6.97
N GLU A 3 7.93 -9.56 -7.95
CA GLU A 3 7.62 -8.32 -8.67
C GLU A 3 7.05 -7.23 -7.75
N ILE A 4 6.10 -7.60 -6.87
CA ILE A 4 5.52 -6.68 -5.88
C ILE A 4 6.61 -6.18 -4.93
N ARG A 5 7.54 -7.04 -4.52
CA ARG A 5 8.65 -6.66 -3.64
C ARG A 5 9.61 -5.69 -4.34
N GLU A 6 9.92 -5.93 -5.61
CA GLU A 6 10.78 -5.05 -6.40
C GLU A 6 10.14 -3.67 -6.63
N LYS A 7 8.86 -3.63 -7.02
CA LYS A 7 8.10 -2.38 -7.16
C LYS A 7 8.05 -1.61 -5.84
N LYS A 8 7.84 -2.30 -4.72
CA LYS A 8 7.86 -1.65 -3.39
C LYS A 8 9.23 -1.07 -3.05
N ASN A 9 10.32 -1.75 -3.41
CA ASN A 9 11.67 -1.23 -3.22
C ASN A 9 11.93 0.03 -4.06
N GLN A 10 11.40 0.09 -5.29
CA GLN A 10 11.45 1.30 -6.12
C GLN A 10 10.69 2.45 -5.45
N CYS A 11 9.49 2.19 -4.92
CA CYS A 11 8.74 3.18 -4.14
C CYS A 11 9.53 3.72 -2.94
N TYR A 12 10.23 2.85 -2.20
CA TYR A 12 11.09 3.33 -1.11
C TYR A 12 12.24 4.20 -1.62
N ALA A 13 12.87 3.87 -2.75
CA ALA A 13 13.92 4.69 -3.34
C ALA A 13 13.40 6.07 -3.78
N ASP A 14 12.21 6.11 -4.38
CA ASP A 14 11.55 7.37 -4.79
C ASP A 14 11.16 8.23 -3.59
N ILE A 15 10.71 7.62 -2.50
CA ILE A 15 10.46 8.35 -1.25
C ILE A 15 11.76 8.92 -0.70
N GLU A 16 12.83 8.14 -0.67
CA GLU A 16 14.15 8.56 -0.17
C GLU A 16 14.79 9.65 -1.04
N SER A 17 14.52 9.69 -2.34
CA SER A 17 15.00 10.78 -3.20
C SER A 17 14.32 12.12 -2.90
N GLY A 18 13.20 12.13 -2.15
CA GLY A 18 12.47 13.31 -1.74
C GLY A 18 11.30 13.69 -2.65
N LEU A 19 11.01 12.89 -3.69
CA LEU A 19 9.91 13.13 -4.64
C LEU A 19 8.52 13.09 -3.97
N TRP A 20 8.40 12.41 -2.83
CA TRP A 20 7.16 12.24 -2.09
C TRP A 20 6.96 13.23 -0.94
N GLY A 21 7.84 14.24 -0.81
CA GLY A 21 7.77 15.25 0.24
C GLY A 21 8.26 14.78 1.61
N TRP A 22 8.41 15.73 2.53
CA TRP A 22 9.00 15.48 3.86
C TRP A 22 8.13 14.59 4.74
N GLN A 23 6.81 14.64 4.55
CA GLN A 23 5.84 13.87 5.31
C GLN A 23 6.08 12.35 5.18
N CYS A 24 6.49 11.87 4.00
CA CYS A 24 6.80 10.47 3.77
C CYS A 24 8.13 10.01 4.40
N LYS A 25 8.87 10.93 5.02
CA LYS A 25 10.12 10.64 5.75
C LYS A 25 10.01 10.91 7.25
N GLY A 26 8.85 11.38 7.73
CA GLY A 26 8.67 11.79 9.12
C GLY A 26 8.77 10.64 10.13
N SER A 27 8.43 9.42 9.70
CA SER A 27 8.54 8.20 10.52
C SER A 27 8.60 6.95 9.62
N ALA A 28 8.90 5.80 10.23
CA ALA A 28 8.87 4.51 9.54
C ALA A 28 7.47 4.22 9.00
N ILE A 29 6.42 4.48 9.79
CA ILE A 29 5.04 4.25 9.35
C ILE A 29 4.56 5.23 8.27
N ALA A 30 5.01 6.50 8.33
CA ALA A 30 4.69 7.47 7.28
C ALA A 30 5.32 7.05 5.94
N LYS A 31 6.57 6.57 5.98
CA LYS A 31 7.25 5.99 4.81
C LYS A 31 6.50 4.76 4.28
N GLU A 32 6.02 3.90 5.16
CA GLU A 32 5.26 2.70 4.78
C GLU A 32 3.93 3.05 4.11
N ASN A 33 3.13 3.95 4.69
CA ASN A 33 1.88 4.42 4.09
C ASN A 33 2.12 5.05 2.70
N CYS A 34 3.16 5.87 2.55
CA CYS A 34 3.53 6.41 1.24
C CYS A 34 4.00 5.33 0.26
N ALA A 35 4.72 4.31 0.72
CA ALA A 35 5.17 3.22 -0.14
C ALA A 35 3.98 2.37 -0.62
N LEU A 36 2.97 2.15 0.21
CA LEU A 36 1.72 1.50 -0.20
C LEU A 36 1.00 2.35 -1.24
N ARG A 37 0.82 3.65 -0.99
CA ARG A 37 0.20 4.55 -1.97
C ARG A 37 0.96 4.60 -3.30
N CYS A 38 2.29 4.58 -3.26
CA CYS A 38 3.13 4.51 -4.46
C CYS A 38 2.91 3.19 -5.22
N LEU A 39 2.85 2.07 -4.50
CA LEU A 39 2.77 0.75 -5.09
C LEU A 39 1.45 0.52 -5.82
N SER A 40 0.35 1.05 -5.28
CA SER A 40 -0.95 1.13 -5.96
C SER A 40 -1.82 2.20 -5.31
N PRO A 41 -1.98 3.39 -5.92
CA PRO A 41 -2.84 4.44 -5.38
C PRO A 41 -4.27 3.96 -5.15
N VAL A 42 -4.84 3.23 -6.13
CA VAL A 42 -6.22 2.74 -6.09
C VAL A 42 -6.44 1.75 -4.94
N CYS A 43 -5.51 0.83 -4.71
CA CYS A 43 -5.64 -0.12 -3.60
C CYS A 43 -5.38 0.51 -2.25
N TYR A 44 -4.54 1.54 -2.19
CA TYR A 44 -4.33 2.30 -0.96
C TYR A 44 -5.60 3.08 -0.58
N GLU A 45 -6.22 3.75 -1.54
CA GLU A 45 -7.49 4.47 -1.34
C GLU A 45 -8.59 3.53 -0.85
N LEU A 46 -8.71 2.34 -1.46
CA LEU A 46 -9.73 1.37 -1.08
C LEU A 46 -9.56 0.81 0.34
N ILE A 47 -8.31 0.57 0.76
CA ILE A 47 -8.00 -0.23 1.97
C ILE A 47 -7.56 0.62 3.16
N TYR A 48 -6.74 1.64 2.91
CA TYR A 48 -5.99 2.35 3.95
C TYR A 48 -6.28 3.87 4.02
N GLU A 49 -6.83 4.52 2.99
CA GLU A 49 -7.00 5.98 3.03
C GLU A 49 -7.90 6.46 4.18
N SER A 50 -8.98 5.74 4.47
CA SER A 50 -9.89 6.11 5.57
C SER A 50 -9.28 5.88 6.95
N ASP A 51 -8.30 4.97 7.04
CA ASP A 51 -7.71 4.51 8.30
C ASP A 51 -6.25 4.07 8.03
N PRO A 52 -5.31 5.02 7.88
CA PRO A 52 -3.92 4.71 7.53
C PRO A 52 -3.24 3.87 8.61
N LEU A 53 -2.16 3.17 8.24
CA LEU A 53 -1.44 2.35 9.22
C LEU A 53 -0.85 3.20 10.36
N GLU A 54 -0.98 2.72 11.59
CA GLU A 54 -0.44 3.33 12.80
C GLU A 54 0.92 2.73 13.21
N GLU A 55 1.69 3.48 14.01
CA GLU A 55 3.00 3.02 14.48
C GLU A 55 2.84 1.77 15.38
N GLY A 56 3.50 0.68 15.00
CA GLY A 56 3.42 -0.60 15.71
C GLY A 56 2.21 -1.48 15.34
N GLU A 57 1.35 -1.03 14.42
CA GLU A 57 0.22 -1.81 13.94
C GLU A 57 0.66 -3.08 13.20
N LYS A 58 -0.04 -4.19 13.46
CA LYS A 58 0.13 -5.46 12.75
C LYS A 58 -1.16 -5.82 12.03
N ASP A 59 -1.27 -5.34 10.81
CA ASP A 59 -2.49 -5.45 10.05
C ASP A 59 -2.46 -6.61 9.03
N LEU A 60 -2.74 -7.81 9.54
CA LEU A 60 -2.67 -9.02 8.73
C LEU A 60 -3.83 -9.14 7.74
N ILE A 61 -5.02 -8.65 8.08
CA ILE A 61 -6.22 -8.80 7.25
C ILE A 61 -6.18 -7.79 6.10
N ARG A 62 -6.05 -6.50 6.38
CA ARG A 62 -6.03 -5.49 5.30
C ARG A 62 -4.79 -5.62 4.43
N SER A 63 -3.68 -6.15 4.95
CA SER A 63 -2.51 -6.44 4.10
C SER A 63 -2.74 -7.58 3.11
N GLN A 64 -3.64 -8.53 3.42
CA GLN A 64 -4.09 -9.56 2.47
C GLN A 64 -5.08 -8.96 1.47
N GLU A 65 -6.05 -8.16 1.92
CA GLU A 65 -6.98 -7.43 1.05
C GLU A 65 -6.24 -6.54 0.06
N TYR A 66 -5.21 -5.83 0.51
CA TYR A 66 -4.37 -4.97 -0.32
C TYR A 66 -3.64 -5.77 -1.40
N LYS A 67 -3.05 -6.93 -1.04
CA LYS A 67 -2.41 -7.82 -2.02
C LYS A 67 -3.42 -8.38 -3.02
N TYR A 68 -4.60 -8.75 -2.54
CA TYR A 68 -5.69 -9.24 -3.38
C TYR A 68 -6.20 -8.15 -4.34
N CYS A 69 -6.35 -6.92 -3.86
CA CYS A 69 -6.66 -5.75 -4.67
C CYS A 69 -5.66 -5.58 -5.81
N MET A 70 -4.36 -5.60 -5.50
CA MET A 70 -3.32 -5.44 -6.50
C MET A 70 -3.36 -6.55 -7.56
N TYR A 71 -3.63 -7.78 -7.14
CA TYR A 71 -3.76 -8.92 -8.05
C TYR A 71 -4.97 -8.76 -8.99
N LYS A 72 -6.15 -8.41 -8.48
CA LYS A 72 -7.33 -8.14 -9.32
C LYS A 72 -7.09 -6.97 -10.27
N SER A 73 -6.47 -5.90 -9.77
CA SER A 73 -6.13 -4.73 -10.56
C SER A 73 -5.15 -5.05 -11.70
N SER A 74 -4.18 -5.95 -11.49
CA SER A 74 -3.24 -6.34 -12.55
C SER A 74 -3.88 -7.20 -13.63
N LEU A 75 -4.96 -7.91 -13.30
CA LEU A 75 -5.80 -8.66 -14.24
C LEU A 75 -6.86 -7.78 -14.94
N GLY A 76 -7.01 -6.51 -14.53
CA GLY A 76 -8.07 -5.63 -15.03
C GLY A 76 -9.47 -5.99 -14.54
N GLU A 77 -9.58 -6.74 -13.44
CA GLU A 77 -10.85 -7.13 -12.83
C GLU A 77 -11.43 -6.01 -11.96
N SER A 78 -12.76 -6.06 -11.72
CA SER A 78 -13.41 -5.17 -10.76
C SER A 78 -12.84 -5.35 -9.35
N LEU A 79 -12.67 -4.24 -8.62
CA LEU A 79 -12.21 -4.22 -7.22
C LEU A 79 -13.37 -4.28 -6.22
N ASP A 80 -14.60 -4.46 -6.69
CA ASP A 80 -15.78 -4.59 -5.82
C ASP A 80 -15.63 -5.81 -4.89
N GLY A 81 -15.98 -5.61 -3.62
CA GLY A 81 -15.95 -6.65 -2.59
C GLY A 81 -14.55 -7.07 -2.11
N VAL A 82 -13.49 -6.36 -2.50
CA VAL A 82 -12.13 -6.63 -2.01
C VAL A 82 -11.98 -6.26 -0.53
N ARG A 83 -12.52 -5.12 -0.11
CA ARG A 83 -12.57 -4.75 1.31
C ARG A 83 -13.58 -5.64 2.03
N GLY A 84 -13.15 -6.32 3.09
CA GLY A 84 -13.94 -7.29 3.84
C GLY A 84 -13.92 -8.71 3.28
N SER A 85 -13.10 -9.01 2.26
CA SER A 85 -13.08 -10.36 1.65
C SER A 85 -12.47 -11.44 2.54
N PHE A 86 -11.76 -11.06 3.62
CA PHE A 86 -11.07 -11.96 4.54
C PHE A 86 -11.54 -11.81 6.00
N LEU A 87 -12.72 -11.22 6.21
CA LEU A 87 -13.37 -11.06 7.52
C LEU A 87 -14.37 -12.19 7.80
#